data_AF-A0A3A0E597-F1
#
_entry.id   AF-A0A3A0E597-F1
#
_cell.length_a   1.000
_cell.length_b   1.000
_cell.length_c   1.000
_cell.angle_alpha   90.00
_cell.angle_beta   90.00
_cell.angle_gamma   90.00
#
_symmetry.space_group_name_H-M   'P 1'
#
loop_
_entity.id
_entity.type
_entity.pdbx_description
1 polymer ?
#
loop_
_entity_poly.entity_id
_entity_poly.type
_entity_poly.pdbx_seq_one_letter_code
_entity_poly.pdbx_strand_id
1 'polypeptide(L)'
;MTQTATASAAREIDVRSLVPMQRHATIFDLVGRLEPGESFVLVNDHDPKPLYYQLEAEHPNTFSWTYLERGPEAWRVEIGRIANAAA
;
A
#
# COMPACT_ATOMS: atom_id res chain seq x y z
N MET A 1 -28.19 -1.08 11.30
CA MET A 1 -26.98 -1.92 11.23
C MET A 1 -25.90 -1.07 10.57
N THR A 2 -24.82 -0.88 11.31
CA THR A 2 -23.74 0.11 11.12
C THR A 2 -22.80 -0.29 9.98
N GLN A 3 -22.48 0.63 9.08
CA GLN A 3 -21.12 0.77 8.53
C GLN A 3 -20.93 2.15 7.90
N THR A 4 -20.51 3.13 8.70
CA THR A 4 -19.87 4.34 8.19
C THR A 4 -18.41 3.99 7.93
N ALA A 5 -18.11 3.50 6.72
CA ALA A 5 -16.74 3.48 6.23
C ALA A 5 -16.37 4.94 5.92
N THR A 6 -15.67 5.60 6.84
CA THR A 6 -14.99 6.85 6.51
C THR A 6 -13.81 6.47 5.64
N ALA A 7 -14.03 6.43 4.33
CA ALA A 7 -12.94 6.44 3.37
C ALA A 7 -12.26 7.81 3.53
N SER A 8 -11.27 7.89 4.43
CA SER A 8 -10.22 8.88 4.27
C SER A 8 -9.72 8.66 2.85
N ALA A 9 -9.75 9.69 2.00
CA ALA A 9 -9.39 9.55 0.59
C ALA A 9 -7.92 9.18 0.51
N ALA A 10 -7.62 7.88 0.62
CA ALA A 10 -6.28 7.33 0.62
C ALA A 10 -5.61 7.79 -0.68
N ARG A 11 -4.46 8.45 -0.53
CA ARG A 11 -3.74 9.04 -1.65
C ARG A 11 -3.41 7.94 -2.67
N GLU A 12 -3.78 8.14 -3.92
CA GLU A 12 -3.46 7.19 -4.99
C GLU A 12 -2.07 7.48 -5.56
N ILE A 13 -1.26 6.43 -5.70
CA ILE A 13 0.10 6.47 -6.22
C ILE A 13 0.17 5.53 -7.42
N ASP A 14 0.13 6.10 -8.63
CA ASP A 14 0.28 5.35 -9.87
C ASP A 14 1.75 5.24 -10.29
N VAL A 15 2.34 4.08 -10.01
CA VAL A 15 3.75 3.82 -10.33
C VAL A 15 3.97 3.38 -11.78
N ARG A 16 2.90 3.17 -12.57
CA ARG A 16 3.02 2.82 -14.00
C ARG A 16 3.68 3.94 -14.79
N SER A 17 3.50 5.18 -14.33
CA SER A 17 4.13 6.39 -14.87
C SER A 17 5.63 6.50 -14.56
N LEU A 18 6.13 5.77 -13.56
CA LEU A 18 7.54 5.77 -13.16
C LEU A 18 8.33 4.74 -13.98
N VAL A 19 9.60 5.04 -14.23
CA VAL A 19 10.52 4.05 -14.82
C VAL A 19 10.68 2.85 -13.87
N PRO A 20 10.77 1.61 -14.39
CA PRO A 20 10.73 0.40 -13.57
C PRO A 20 11.73 0.37 -12.40
N MET A 21 12.93 0.91 -12.63
CA MET A 21 14.01 0.94 -11.64
C MET A 21 13.71 1.86 -10.45
N GLN A 22 12.80 2.83 -10.60
CA GLN A 22 12.42 3.77 -9.54
C GLN A 22 11.23 3.28 -8.71
N ARG A 23 10.41 2.37 -9.25
CA ARG A 23 9.15 1.94 -8.62
C ARG A 23 9.38 1.37 -7.23
N HIS A 24 10.27 0.38 -7.10
CA HIS A 24 10.58 -0.26 -5.81
C HIS A 24 11.05 0.77 -4.77
N ALA A 25 12.09 1.54 -5.08
CA ALA A 25 12.62 2.54 -4.15
C ALA A 25 11.56 3.56 -3.70
N THR A 26 10.71 4.01 -4.64
CA THR A 26 9.62 4.95 -4.35
C THR A 26 8.58 4.34 -3.42
N ILE A 27 8.18 3.08 -3.66
CA ILE A 27 7.15 2.44 -2.84
C ILE A 27 7.66 2.18 -1.42
N PHE A 28 8.91 1.71 -1.28
CA PHE A 28 9.52 1.51 0.04
C PHE A 28 9.66 2.82 0.82
N ASP A 29 10.09 3.90 0.17
CA ASP A 29 10.15 5.23 0.78
C ASP A 29 8.76 5.72 1.22
N LEU A 30 7.73 5.52 0.40
CA LEU A 30 6.35 5.88 0.75
C LEU A 30 5.84 5.09 1.96
N VAL A 31 6.05 3.78 1.99
CA VAL A 31 5.63 2.94 3.13
C VAL A 31 6.39 3.35 4.40
N GLY A 32 7.69 3.64 4.30
CA GLY A 32 8.51 4.08 5.43
C GLY A 32 8.14 5.46 5.98
N ARG A 33 7.45 6.29 5.19
CA ARG A 33 6.96 7.62 5.59
C ARG A 33 5.54 7.64 6.15
N LEU A 34 4.81 6.52 6.10
CA LEU A 34 3.46 6.48 6.64
C LEU A 34 3.48 6.63 8.16
N GLU A 35 2.65 7.53 8.68
CA GLU A 35 2.36 7.57 10.11
C GLU A 35 1.40 6.43 10.51
N PRO A 36 1.41 5.96 11.77
CA PRO A 36 0.49 4.90 12.21
C PRO A 36 -0.98 5.26 11.94
N GLY A 37 -1.70 4.39 11.23
CA GLY A 37 -3.09 4.63 10.81
C GLY A 37 -3.25 5.30 9.45
N GLU A 38 -2.16 5.75 8.82
CA GLU A 38 -2.21 6.27 7.44
C GLU A 38 -2.13 5.14 6.41
N SER A 39 -2.70 5.40 5.23
CA SER A 39 -2.64 4.50 4.07
C SER A 39 -2.59 5.25 2.74
N PHE A 40 -2.12 4.56 1.70
CA PHE A 40 -2.18 5.00 0.32
C PHE A 40 -2.57 3.84 -0.60
N VAL A 41 -3.09 4.14 -1.79
CA VAL A 41 -3.42 3.14 -2.82
C VAL A 41 -2.31 3.09 -3.86
N LEU A 42 -1.61 1.97 -3.94
CA LEU A 42 -0.67 1.67 -5.02
C LEU A 42 -1.43 1.20 -6.27
N VAL A 43 -1.15 1.81 -7.42
CA VAL A 43 -1.61 1.33 -8.73
C VAL A 43 -0.42 0.84 -9.54
N ASN A 44 -0.44 -0.43 -9.94
CA ASN A 44 0.64 -1.09 -10.67
C ASN A 44 0.11 -1.81 -11.92
N ASP A 45 1.01 -2.07 -12.88
CA ASP A 45 0.70 -2.79 -14.13
C ASP A 45 0.75 -4.32 -13.99
N HIS A 46 1.20 -4.84 -12.85
CA HIS A 46 1.23 -6.27 -12.52
C HIS A 46 1.00 -6.50 -11.02
N ASP A 47 0.82 -7.76 -10.62
CA ASP A 47 0.62 -8.13 -9.21
C ASP A 47 1.84 -7.74 -8.36
N PRO A 48 1.70 -6.83 -7.38
CA PRO A 48 2.79 -6.41 -6.51
C PRO A 48 3.10 -7.43 -5.39
N LYS A 49 2.63 -8.69 -5.50
CA LYS A 49 2.91 -9.76 -4.53
C LYS A 49 4.39 -9.94 -4.13
N PRO A 50 5.39 -9.83 -5.03
CA PRO A 50 6.79 -9.88 -4.60
C PRO A 50 7.17 -8.78 -3.61
N LEU A 51 6.61 -7.58 -3.80
CA LEU A 51 6.80 -6.43 -2.91
C LEU A 51 6.23 -6.70 -1.51
N TYR A 52 5.04 -7.31 -1.44
CA TYR A 52 4.42 -7.70 -0.18
C TYR A 52 5.37 -8.56 0.66
N TYR A 53 5.93 -9.61 0.07
CA TYR A 53 6.82 -10.52 0.79
C TYR A 53 8.11 -9.84 1.24
N GLN A 54 8.62 -8.90 0.44
CA GLN A 54 9.81 -8.15 0.82
C GLN A 54 9.53 -7.21 2.00
N LEU A 55 8.42 -6.47 1.96
CA LEU A 55 7.99 -5.62 3.09
C LEU A 55 7.72 -6.44 4.35
N GLU A 56 7.10 -7.62 4.22
CA GLU A 56 6.85 -8.52 5.35
C GLU A 56 8.16 -9.02 5.99
N ALA A 57 9.15 -9.35 5.17
CA ALA A 57 10.46 -9.77 5.65
C ALA A 57 11.25 -8.64 6.34
N GLU A 58 11.17 -7.41 5.83
CA GLU A 58 11.90 -6.25 6.39
C GLU A 58 11.17 -5.61 7.59
N HIS A 59 9.84 -5.61 7.59
CA HIS A 59 8.99 -4.91 8.56
C HIS A 59 7.77 -5.76 8.99
N PRO A 60 7.98 -6.93 9.61
CA PRO A 60 6.90 -7.87 9.92
C PRO A 60 5.86 -7.26 10.85
N ASN A 61 4.57 -7.47 10.52
CA ASN A 61 3.42 -7.02 11.31
C ASN A 61 3.32 -5.50 11.55
N THR A 62 3.93 -4.68 10.69
CA THR A 62 3.89 -3.21 10.84
C THR A 62 2.96 -2.50 9.85
N PHE A 63 2.55 -3.19 8.79
CA PHE A 63 1.73 -2.64 7.71
C PHE A 63 0.51 -3.52 7.41
N SER A 64 -0.52 -2.91 6.84
CA SER A 64 -1.68 -3.57 6.27
C SER A 64 -1.54 -3.67 4.74
N TRP A 65 -2.15 -4.70 4.15
CA TRP A 65 -2.12 -4.95 2.72
C TRP A 65 -3.48 -5.45 2.24
N THR A 66 -4.19 -4.62 1.48
CA THR A 66 -5.54 -4.92 1.01
C THR A 66 -5.62 -4.76 -0.50
N TYR A 67 -5.95 -5.83 -1.22
CA TYR A 67 -6.24 -5.73 -2.65
C TYR A 67 -7.60 -5.05 -2.84
N LEU A 68 -7.61 -3.94 -3.58
CA LEU A 68 -8.81 -3.24 -4.02
C LEU A 68 -9.21 -3.68 -5.43
N GLU A 69 -8.22 -3.96 -6.28
CA GLU A 69 -8.41 -4.47 -7.63
C GLU A 69 -7.30 -5.46 -7.96
N ARG A 70 -7.70 -6.58 -8.59
CA ARG A 70 -6.79 -7.58 -9.15
C ARG A 70 -7.08 -7.58 -10.64
N GLY A 71 -6.05 -7.40 -11.46
CA GLY A 71 -6.18 -7.01 -12.88
C GLY A 71 -7.02 -7.92 -13.80
N PRO A 72 -6.92 -7.74 -15.12
CA PRO A 72 -5.68 -7.40 -15.83
C PRO A 72 -5.46 -5.92 -16.14
N GLU A 73 -6.49 -5.07 -16.01
CA GLU A 73 -6.38 -3.65 -16.41
C GLU A 73 -5.52 -2.82 -15.45
N ALA A 74 -5.68 -3.04 -14.14
CA ALA A 74 -4.80 -2.49 -13.11
C ALA A 74 -4.73 -3.41 -11.88
N TRP A 75 -3.66 -3.27 -11.11
CA TRP A 75 -3.55 -3.85 -9.78
C TRP A 75 -3.56 -2.72 -8.77
N ARG A 76 -4.62 -2.66 -7.95
CA ARG A 76 -4.80 -1.63 -6.93
C ARG A 76 -4.69 -2.27 -5.55
N VAL A 77 -3.74 -1.80 -4.76
CA VAL A 77 -3.51 -2.30 -3.40
C VAL A 77 -3.47 -1.12 -2.44
N GLU A 78 -4.31 -1.14 -1.42
CA GLU A 78 -4.14 -0.26 -0.28
C GLU A 78 -3.04 -0.80 0.63
N ILE A 79 -2.03 0.03 0.88
CA ILE A 79 -0.94 -0.23 1.81
C ILE A 79 -1.03 0.81 2.91
N GLY A 80 -1.11 0.36 4.15
CA GLY A 80 -1.22 1.23 5.31
C GLY A 80 -0.25 0.86 6.42
N ARG A 81 0.05 1.80 7.31
CA ARG A 81 0.79 1.49 8.53
C ARG A 81 -0.19 1.16 9.64
N ILE A 82 0.01 0.04 10.31
CA ILE A 82 -0.88 -0.38 11.40
C ILE A 82 -0.76 0.65 12.52
N ALA A 83 -1.89 1.23 12.92
CA ALA A 83 -1.96 2.04 14.12
C ALA A 83 -1.61 1.15 15.31
N ASN A 84 -0.46 1.37 15.95
CA ASN A 84 -0.26 0.81 17.28
C ASN A 84 -1.36 1.41 18.16
N ALA A 85 -2.29 0.58 18.60
CA ALA A 85 -3.19 0.96 19.67
C ALA A 85 -2.28 1.34 20.85
N ALA A 86 -2.24 2.63 21.19
CA ALA A 86 -1.56 3.10 22.38
C ALA A 86 -2.12 2.30 23.56
N ALA A 87 -1.29 1.46 24.16
CA ALA A 87 -1.56 0.79 25.42
C ALA A 87 -1.36 1.77 26.58
#